data_AF-A0A166X3C5-F1
#
_entry.id   AF-A0A166X3C5-F1
#
_cell.length_a   1.000
_cell.length_b   1.000
_cell.length_c   1.000
_cell.angle_alpha   90.00
_cell.angle_beta   90.00
_cell.angle_gamma   90.00
#
_symmetry.space_group_name_H-M   'P 1'
#
loop_
_entity.id
_entity.type
_entity.pdbx_description
1 polymer ?
#
loop_
_entity_poly.entity_id
_entity_poly.type
_entity_poly.pdbx_seq_one_letter_code
_entity_poly.pdbx_strand_id
1 'polypeptide(L)' 'MFVFPYLSGTYVEKPVKHYYDPFGGYMNFLNSYGLKIHTPEDVEEGKNIIQAFRDRDRYEWEAKQKAKKAAKSK' A
#
# COMPACT_ATOMS: atom_id res chain seq x y z
N MET A 1 13.10 9.76 -23.05
CA MET A 1 12.24 10.69 -22.30
C MET A 1 12.00 10.07 -20.92
N PHE A 2 12.70 10.53 -19.89
CA PHE A 2 12.54 10.02 -18.53
C PHE A 2 11.57 10.95 -17.79
N VAL A 3 10.36 10.46 -17.54
CA VAL A 3 9.35 11.20 -16.77
C VAL A 3 9.68 11.02 -15.29
N PHE A 4 10.16 12.08 -14.64
CA PHE A 4 10.36 12.10 -13.20
C PHE A 4 8.99 12.23 -12.51
N PRO A 5 8.53 11.23 -11.72
CA PRO A 5 7.15 11.17 -11.21
C PRO A 5 6.88 12.12 -10.02
N TYR A 6 7.77 13.04 -9.69
CA TYR A 6 7.78 13.72 -8.38
C TYR A 6 7.01 15.05 -8.31
N LEU A 7 6.31 15.48 -9.37
CA LEU A 7 5.77 16.85 -9.47
C LEU A 7 4.26 16.99 -9.72
N SER A 8 3.48 15.90 -9.66
CA SER A 8 2.01 16.02 -9.71
C SER A 8 1.43 15.67 -8.34
N GLY A 9 0.46 16.46 -7.86
CA GLY A 9 -0.21 16.28 -6.56
C GLY A 9 -1.12 15.04 -6.50
N THR A 10 -0.68 13.94 -7.11
CA THR A 10 -1.33 12.64 -7.16
C THR A 10 -0.71 11.72 -6.10
N TYR A 11 -1.51 10.84 -5.53
CA TYR A 11 -1.02 9.82 -4.59
C TYR A 11 0.03 8.94 -5.27
N VAL A 12 1.23 8.86 -4.68
CA VAL A 12 2.28 7.93 -5.13
C VAL A 12 2.15 6.66 -4.29
N GLU A 13 1.76 5.57 -4.92
CA GLU A 13 1.65 4.28 -4.26
C GLU A 13 3.01 3.80 -3.75
N LYS A 14 3.02 3.23 -2.55
CA LYS A 14 4.24 2.61 -2.02
C LYS A 14 4.55 1.31 -2.78
N PRO A 15 5.84 0.96 -2.93
CA PRO A 15 6.21 -0.34 -3.49
C PRO A 15 5.64 -1.46 -2.62
N VAL A 16 5.18 -2.54 -3.25
CA VAL A 16 4.54 -3.70 -2.58
C VAL A 16 5.38 -4.22 -1.40
N LYS A 17 6.72 -4.20 -1.57
CA LYS A 17 7.70 -4.57 -0.55
C LYS A 17 7.46 -3.89 0.79
N HIS A 18 7.07 -2.62 0.79
CA HIS A 18 6.84 -1.85 2.01
C HIS A 18 5.84 -2.52 2.98
N TYR A 19 4.87 -3.28 2.45
CA TYR A 19 3.82 -3.90 3.26
C TYR A 19 4.25 -5.21 3.92
N TYR A 20 5.18 -5.96 3.33
CA TYR A 20 5.65 -7.24 3.86
C TYR A 20 7.09 -7.22 4.38
N ASP A 21 7.84 -6.14 4.18
CA ASP A 21 9.19 -5.94 4.75
C ASP A 21 9.20 -6.04 6.29
N PRO A 22 8.22 -5.46 7.03
CA PRO A 22 8.17 -5.57 8.49
C PRO A 22 7.99 -7.00 9.00
N PHE A 23 7.44 -7.89 8.17
CA PHE A 23 7.27 -9.30 8.49
C PHE A 23 8.54 -10.12 8.20
N GLY A 24 9.59 -9.51 7.63
CA GLY A 24 10.79 -10.21 7.18
C GLY A 24 10.65 -10.82 5.79
N GLY A 25 9.73 -10.32 4.97
CA GLY A 25 9.53 -10.74 3.58
C GLY A 25 8.14 -11.32 3.31
N TYR A 26 7.85 -11.53 2.02
CA TYR A 26 6.54 -12.00 1.56
C TYR A 26 6.15 -13.38 2.16
N MET A 27 7.11 -14.29 2.30
CA MET A 27 6.85 -15.62 2.89
C MET A 27 6.40 -15.54 4.35
N ASN A 28 7.08 -14.72 5.15
CA ASN A 28 6.74 -14.54 6.55
C ASN A 28 5.44 -13.75 6.73
N PHE A 29 5.17 -12.81 5.83
CA PHE A 29 3.87 -12.13 5.77
C PHE A 29 2.76 -13.16 5.56
N LEU A 30 2.81 -13.97 4.49
CA LEU A 30 1.81 -15.01 4.24
C LEU A 30 1.65 -15.95 5.44
N ASN A 31 2.76 -16.42 6.01
CA ASN A 31 2.75 -17.29 7.18
C ASN A 31 2.12 -16.62 8.43
N SER A 32 2.31 -15.31 8.61
CA SER A 32 1.69 -14.55 9.72
C SER A 32 0.17 -14.45 9.59
N TYR A 33 -0.35 -14.52 8.36
CA TYR A 33 -1.77 -14.58 8.05
C TYR A 33 -2.29 -16.02 7.91
N GLY A 34 -1.46 -17.04 8.17
CA GLY A 34 -1.82 -18.45 8.04
C GLY A 34 -1.94 -18.95 6.60
N LEU A 35 -1.45 -18.18 5.63
CA LEU A 35 -1.57 -18.45 4.20
C LEU A 35 -0.40 -19.33 3.73
N LYS A 36 -0.72 -20.37 2.95
CA LYS A 36 0.25 -21.28 2.36
C LYS A 36 0.73 -20.76 1.01
N ILE A 37 2.03 -20.61 0.88
CA ILE A 37 2.68 -20.10 -0.34
C ILE A 37 2.47 -21.03 -1.57
N HIS A 38 2.23 -22.31 -1.34
CA HIS A 38 2.15 -23.33 -2.40
C HIS A 38 0.73 -23.52 -2.97
N THR A 39 -0.28 -22.89 -2.36
CA THR A 39 -1.66 -22.91 -2.87
C THR A 39 -1.95 -21.58 -3.56
N PRO A 40 -2.36 -21.60 -4.84
CA PRO A 40 -2.60 -20.37 -5.60
C PRO A 40 -3.69 -19.49 -4.97
N GLU A 41 -4.68 -20.09 -4.30
CA GLU A 41 -5.76 -19.39 -3.59
C GLU A 41 -5.22 -18.52 -2.45
N ASP A 42 -4.35 -19.07 -1.62
CA ASP A 42 -3.74 -18.36 -0.49
C ASP A 42 -2.76 -17.26 -0.95
N VAL A 43 -2.09 -17.46 -2.10
CA VAL A 43 -1.25 -16.42 -2.72
C VAL A 43 -2.10 -15.26 -3.22
N GLU A 44 -3.27 -15.54 -3.79
CA GLU A 44 -4.24 -14.53 -4.22
C GLU A 44 -4.81 -13.78 -3.01
N GLU A 45 -5.15 -14.48 -1.93
CA GLU A 45 -5.59 -13.86 -0.68
C GLU A 45 -4.51 -12.92 -0.12
N GLY A 46 -3.25 -13.33 -0.11
CA GLY A 46 -2.14 -12.47 0.30
C GLY A 46 -1.99 -11.21 -0.55
N LYS A 47 -2.24 -11.30 -1.87
CA LYS A 47 -2.27 -10.13 -2.75
C LYS A 47 -3.45 -9.21 -2.41
N ASN A 48 -4.62 -9.78 -2.12
CA ASN A 48 -5.81 -9.01 -1.73
C ASN A 48 -5.59 -8.26 -0.40
N ILE A 49 -4.92 -8.88 0.57
CA ILE A 49 -4.56 -8.21 1.82
C ILE A 49 -3.63 -7.02 1.54
N ILE A 50 -2.60 -7.21 0.71
CA ILE A 50 -1.70 -6.11 0.34
C ILE A 50 -2.46 -4.99 -0.40
N GLN A 51 -3.41 -5.35 -1.25
CA GLN A 51 -4.26 -4.39 -1.95
C GLN A 51 -5.11 -3.57 -0.96
N ALA A 52 -5.69 -4.22 0.06
CA ALA A 52 -6.43 -3.52 1.11
C ALA A 52 -5.56 -2.52 1.90
N PHE A 53 -4.30 -2.86 2.17
CA PHE A 53 -3.35 -1.91 2.80
C PHE A 53 -3.06 -0.70 1.91
N ARG A 54 -2.94 -0.90 0.59
CA ARG A 54 -2.75 0.20 -0.37
C ARG A 54 -3.94 1.12 -0.44
N ASP A 55 -5.14 0.56 -0.49
CA ASP A 55 -6.37 1.34 -0.52
C ASP A 55 -6.51 2.17 0.75
N ARG A 56 -6.21 1.58 1.93
CA ARG A 56 -6.18 2.31 3.19
C ARG A 56 -5.19 3.46 3.18
N ASP A 57 -3.94 3.22 2.77
CA ASP A 57 -2.92 4.28 2.69
C ASP A 57 -3.37 5.43 1.77
N ARG A 58 -4.05 5.11 0.66
CA ARG A 58 -4.62 6.10 -0.26
C ARG A 58 -5.70 6.93 0.42
N TYR A 59 -6.67 6.30 1.07
CA TYR A 59 -7.74 7.00 1.80
C TYR A 59 -7.19 7.92 2.90
N GLU A 60 -6.20 7.45 3.67
CA GLU A 60 -5.55 8.26 4.71
C GLU A 60 -4.81 9.46 4.12
N TRP A 61 -4.16 9.29 2.96
CA TRP A 61 -3.50 10.38 2.26
C TRP A 61 -4.52 11.42 1.75
N GLU A 62 -5.62 10.99 1.13
CA GLU A 62 -6.69 11.88 0.65
C GLU A 62 -7.30 12.70 1.78
N ALA A 63 -7.57 12.06 2.93
CA ALA A 63 -8.07 12.72 4.12
C ALA A 63 -7.10 13.80 4.63
N LYS A 64 -5.79 13.49 4.67
CA LYS A 64 -4.74 14.46 5.05
C LYS A 64 -4.65 15.62 4.07
N GLN A 65 -4.78 15.38 2.76
CA GLN A 65 -4.79 16.46 1.77
C GLN A 65 -6.01 17.37 1.95
N LYS A 66 -7.19 16.81 2.19
CA LYS A 66 -8.42 17.57 2.45
C LYS A 66 -8.27 18.44 3.71
N ALA A 67 -7.74 17.89 4.79
CA ALA A 67 -7.47 18.63 6.02
C ALA A 67 -6.45 19.77 5.80
N LYS A 68 -5.36 19.52 5.07
CA LYS A 68 -4.37 20.55 4.73
C LYS A 68 -4.96 21.67 3.87
N LYS A 69 -5.80 21.34 2.88
CA LYS A 69 -6.49 22.35 2.07
C LYS A 69 -7.45 23.20 2.91
N ALA A 70 -8.22 22.58 3.81
CA ALA A 70 -9.10 23.30 4.72
C ALA A 70 -8.33 24.22 5.69
N ALA A 71 -7.19 23.77 6.22
CA ALA A 71 -6.33 24.57 7.08
C ALA A 71 -5.65 25.74 6.35
N LYS A 72 -5.28 25.56 5.07
CA LYS A 72 -4.68 26.62 4.25
C LYS A 72 -5.69 27.67 3.76
N SER A 73 -6.99 27.34 3.79
CA SER A 73 -8.08 28.22 3.37
C SER A 73 -8.61 29.14 4.49
N LYS A 74 -8.09 29.01 5.71
CA LYS A 74 -8.46 29.79 6.88
C LYS A 74 -7.33 30.74 7.27
#